data_AF-A0A2N1MSJ8-F1
#
_entry.id   AF-A0A2N1MSJ8-F1
#
_cell.length_a   1.000
_cell.length_b   1.000
_cell.length_c   1.000
_cell.angle_alpha   90.00
_cell.angle_beta   90.00
_cell.angle_gamma   90.00
#
_symmetry.space_group_name_H-M   'P 1'
#
loop_
_entity.id
_entity.type
_entity.pdbx_description
1 polymer ?
#
loop_
_entity_poly.entity_id
_entity_poly.type
_entity_poly.pdbx_seq_one_letter_code
_entity_poly.pdbx_strand_id
1 'polypeptide(L)'
;SDKFAAVVTDNAANCAAARNIISEKYTFIFNTCYIAHCVNLITKDMLEHNFLKRILKACNEIVKFFKKSHQGKALLEKYIKEFNIEGGGLKTWVETRWTTMFDSVNSIWCLRSALEKVFIDY
;
A
#
# COMPACT_ATOMS: atom_id res chain seq x y z
N SER A 1 5.42 -2.78 39.19
CA SER A 1 4.00 -3.02 38.88
C SER A 1 3.73 -2.30 37.59
N ASP A 2 3.53 -3.05 36.50
CA ASP A 2 3.39 -2.49 35.15
C ASP A 2 1.99 -1.89 35.02
N LYS A 3 1.92 -0.56 35.16
CA LYS A 3 0.68 0.20 34.95
C LYS A 3 0.55 0.45 33.45
N PHE A 4 -0.56 0.00 32.86
CA PHE A 4 -0.90 0.33 31.48
C PHE A 4 -0.99 1.86 31.33
N ALA A 5 -0.28 2.42 30.35
CA ALA A 5 -0.21 3.87 30.13
C ALA A 5 -1.16 4.36 29.03
N ALA A 6 -1.57 3.48 28.11
CA ALA A 6 -2.41 3.85 26.99
C ALA A 6 -3.25 2.65 26.50
N VAL A 7 -4.39 2.97 25.88
CA VAL A 7 -5.20 2.04 25.10
C VAL A 7 -5.28 2.53 23.66
N VAL A 8 -4.94 1.65 22.72
CA VAL A 8 -4.98 1.92 21.28
C VAL A 8 -5.91 0.91 20.62
N THR A 9 -7.03 1.37 20.07
CA THR A 9 -7.95 0.51 19.32
C THR A 9 -8.43 1.22 18.05
N ASP A 10 -9.08 0.48 17.15
CA ASP A 10 -9.65 1.04 15.92
C ASP A 10 -10.71 2.12 16.22
N ASN A 11 -11.07 2.92 15.22
CA ASN A 11 -12.03 4.00 15.42
C ASN A 11 -13.51 3.57 15.23
N ALA A 12 -13.82 2.27 15.25
CA ALA A 12 -15.20 1.82 15.17
C ALA A 12 -15.97 2.24 16.43
N ALA A 13 -17.29 2.43 16.29
CA ALA A 13 -18.13 3.01 17.35
C ALA A 13 -18.07 2.22 18.67
N ASN A 14 -18.04 0.88 18.58
CA ASN A 14 -17.89 -0.01 19.73
C ASN A 14 -16.51 0.13 20.40
N CYS A 15 -15.43 0.22 19.61
CA CYS A 15 -14.07 0.41 20.10
C CYS A 15 -13.88 1.79 20.75
N ALA A 16 -14.46 2.84 20.14
CA ALA A 16 -14.48 4.18 20.72
C ALA A 16 -15.25 4.21 22.04
N ALA A 17 -16.43 3.59 22.11
CA ALA A 17 -17.21 3.48 23.35
C ALA A 17 -16.44 2.73 24.45
N ALA A 18 -15.79 1.61 24.10
CA ALA A 18 -14.95 0.86 25.04
C ALA A 18 -13.77 1.70 25.56
N ARG A 19 -13.07 2.45 24.69
CA ARG A 19 -12.00 3.35 25.12
C ARG A 19 -12.51 4.46 26.04
N ASN A 20 -13.70 5.02 25.77
CA ASN A 20 -14.29 6.05 26.63
C ASN A 20 -14.57 5.51 28.03
N ILE A 21 -15.20 4.33 28.15
CA ILE A 21 -15.43 3.66 29.44
C ILE A 21 -14.11 3.44 30.21
N ILE A 22 -13.06 3.01 29.51
CA ILE A 22 -11.73 2.79 30.11
C ILE A 22 -11.12 4.12 30.57
N SER A 23 -11.23 5.18 29.78
CA SER A 23 -10.68 6.51 30.07
C SER A 23 -11.38 7.19 31.25
N GLU A 24 -12.70 7.01 31.35
CA GLU A 24 -13.51 7.48 32.46
C GLU A 24 -13.15 6.75 33.76
N LYS A 25 -12.97 5.42 33.70
CA LYS A 25 -12.65 4.60 34.87
C LYS A 25 -11.19 4.75 35.31
N TYR A 26 -10.28 4.97 34.37
CA TYR A 26 -8.84 5.03 34.60
C TYR A 26 -8.27 6.27 33.91
N THR A 27 -8.40 7.43 34.55
CA THR A 27 -7.99 8.74 34.00
C THR A 27 -6.49 8.86 33.69
N PHE A 28 -5.66 7.96 34.22
CA PHE A 28 -4.23 7.88 33.93
C PHE A 28 -3.92 7.10 32.62
N ILE A 29 -4.90 6.41 32.03
CA ILE A 29 -4.73 5.68 30.77
C ILE A 29 -5.04 6.63 29.62
N PHE A 30 -4.04 6.88 28.77
CA PHE A 30 -4.21 7.69 27.58
C PHE A 30 -5.04 6.97 26.52
N ASN A 31 -6.06 7.66 26.02
CA ASN A 31 -6.92 7.18 24.95
C ASN A 31 -6.43 7.70 23.62
N THR A 32 -5.98 6.80 22.74
CA THR A 32 -5.59 7.16 21.38
C THR A 32 -6.22 6.23 20.37
N CYS A 33 -6.71 6.80 19.28
CA CYS A 33 -7.19 6.01 18.16
C CYS A 33 -6.00 5.48 17.34
N TYR A 34 -6.22 4.37 16.65
CA TYR A 34 -5.21 3.78 15.77
C TYR A 34 -4.84 4.73 14.62
N ILE A 35 -3.67 5.37 14.67
CA ILE A 35 -3.18 6.35 13.68
C ILE A 35 -3.22 5.80 12.24
N ALA A 36 -2.93 4.51 12.07
CA ALA A 36 -3.01 3.88 10.75
C ALA A 36 -4.43 3.84 10.16
N HIS A 37 -5.48 3.95 10.99
CA HIS A 37 -6.84 4.17 10.50
C HIS A 37 -6.99 5.56 9.86
N CYS A 38 -6.42 6.61 10.46
CA CYS A 38 -6.44 7.96 9.89
C CYS A 38 -5.70 8.00 8.55
N VAL A 39 -4.52 7.37 8.47
CA VAL A 39 -3.77 7.25 7.20
C VAL A 39 -4.60 6.51 6.14
N ASN A 40 -5.27 5.43 6.52
CA ASN A 40 -6.15 4.68 5.63
C ASN A 40 -7.34 5.51 5.14
N LEU A 41 -7.94 6.36 5.98
CA LEU A 41 -9.02 7.26 5.56
C LEU A 41 -8.52 8.29 4.55
N ILE A 42 -7.41 8.98 4.84
CA ILE A 42 -6.78 9.94 3.90
C ILE A 42 -6.48 9.24 2.57
N THR A 43 -5.91 8.03 2.63
CA THR A 43 -5.59 7.26 1.42
C THR A 43 -6.85 6.89 0.64
N LYS A 44 -7.96 6.56 1.31
CA LYS A 44 -9.25 6.29 0.65
C LYS A 44 -9.80 7.53 -0.03
N ASP A 45 -9.79 8.68 0.63
CA ASP A 45 -10.26 9.94 0.05
C ASP A 45 -9.43 10.31 -1.20
N MET A 46 -8.10 10.10 -1.13
CA MET A 46 -7.23 10.26 -2.30
C MET A 46 -7.60 9.27 -3.42
N LEU A 47 -7.88 8.01 -3.10
CA LEU A 47 -8.28 6.99 -4.07
C LEU A 47 -9.59 7.32 -4.78
N GLU A 48 -10.49 8.10 -4.18
CA GLU A 48 -11.73 8.51 -4.85
C GLU A 48 -11.46 9.44 -6.04
N HIS A 49 -10.31 10.14 -6.04
CA HIS A 49 -9.93 11.03 -7.10
C HIS A 49 -9.63 10.28 -8.42
N ASN A 50 -10.31 10.69 -9.50
CA ASN A 50 -10.25 10.04 -10.81
C ASN A 50 -8.82 9.89 -11.37
N PHE A 51 -7.95 10.85 -11.10
CA PHE A 51 -6.54 10.78 -11.51
C PHE A 51 -5.82 9.57 -10.91
N LEU A 52 -5.98 9.34 -9.60
CA LEU A 52 -5.31 8.23 -8.91
C LEU A 52 -5.88 6.88 -9.33
N LYS A 53 -7.21 6.78 -9.51
CA LYS A 53 -7.84 5.57 -10.08
C LYS A 53 -7.27 5.22 -11.46
N ARG A 54 -7.08 6.20 -12.32
CA ARG A 54 -6.50 6.01 -13.67
C ARG A 54 -5.06 5.48 -13.60
N ILE A 55 -4.22 6.06 -12.74
CA ILE A 55 -2.84 5.61 -12.55
C ILE A 55 -2.83 4.16 -12.08
N LEU A 56 -3.58 3.82 -11.02
CA LEU A 56 -3.57 2.48 -10.45
C LEU A 56 -4.14 1.43 -11.40
N LYS A 57 -5.14 1.80 -12.22
CA LYS A 57 -5.63 0.93 -13.28
C LYS A 57 -4.54 0.64 -14.32
N ALA A 58 -3.80 1.67 -14.75
CA ALA A 58 -2.68 1.48 -15.67
C ALA A 58 -1.58 0.60 -15.04
N CYS A 59 -1.27 0.80 -13.76
CA CYS A 59 -0.33 -0.05 -13.02
C CYS A 59 -0.76 -1.52 -13.06
N ASN A 60 -2.05 -1.79 -12.78
CA ASN A 60 -2.60 -3.14 -12.81
C ASN A 60 -2.61 -3.73 -14.22
N GLU A 61 -2.83 -2.94 -15.27
CA GLU A 61 -2.74 -3.40 -16.67
C GLU A 61 -1.32 -3.80 -17.06
N ILE A 62 -0.31 -3.00 -16.67
CA ILE A 62 1.11 -3.36 -16.85
C ILE A 62 1.41 -4.69 -16.17
N VAL A 63 1.04 -4.84 -14.89
CA VAL A 63 1.26 -6.09 -14.16
C VAL A 63 0.54 -7.26 -14.83
N LYS A 64 -0.68 -7.04 -15.33
CA LYS A 64 -1.48 -8.06 -16.03
C LYS A 64 -0.82 -8.49 -17.34
N PHE A 65 -0.22 -7.57 -18.09
CA PHE A 65 0.54 -7.87 -19.30
C PHE A 65 1.71 -8.81 -18.98
N PHE A 66 2.56 -8.45 -18.01
CA PHE A 66 3.73 -9.27 -17.63
C PHE A 66 3.35 -10.61 -16.97
N LYS A 67 2.19 -10.70 -16.31
CA LYS A 67 1.66 -11.99 -15.83
C LYS A 67 1.26 -12.93 -16.98
N LYS A 68 0.85 -12.39 -18.13
CA LYS A 68 0.40 -13.16 -19.29
C LYS A 68 1.51 -13.44 -20.31
N SER A 69 2.41 -12.47 -20.52
CA SER A 69 3.52 -12.61 -21.48
C SER A 69 4.70 -13.30 -20.81
N HIS A 70 4.94 -14.57 -21.17
CA HIS A 70 6.10 -15.32 -20.67
C HIS A 70 7.43 -14.69 -21.13
N GLN A 71 7.49 -14.30 -22.41
CA GLN A 71 8.65 -13.61 -23.00
C GLN A 71 8.89 -12.26 -22.33
N GLY A 72 7.84 -11.45 -22.14
CA GLY A 72 7.97 -10.13 -21.52
C GLY A 72 8.43 -10.23 -20.08
N LYS A 73 7.91 -11.22 -19.33
CA LYS A 73 8.37 -11.50 -17.97
C LYS A 73 9.85 -11.90 -17.93
N ALA A 74 10.29 -12.78 -18.82
CA ALA A 74 11.69 -13.21 -18.89
C ALA A 74 12.63 -12.04 -19.23
N LEU A 75 12.23 -11.16 -20.17
CA LEU A 75 12.99 -9.94 -20.48
C LEU A 75 13.05 -8.98 -19.30
N LEU A 76 11.94 -8.78 -18.60
CA LEU A 76 11.91 -7.93 -17.41
C LEU A 76 12.84 -8.47 -16.31
N GLU A 77 12.79 -9.77 -16.02
CA GLU A 77 13.67 -10.41 -15.03
C GLU A 77 15.15 -10.32 -15.43
N LYS A 78 15.46 -10.42 -16.73
CA LYS A 78 16.81 -10.20 -17.26
C LYS A 78 17.28 -8.77 -16.96
N TYR A 79 16.51 -7.75 -17.32
CA TYR A 79 16.93 -6.35 -17.13
C TYR A 79 16.96 -5.92 -15.67
N ILE A 80 16.12 -6.49 -14.81
CA ILE A 80 16.22 -6.28 -13.36
C ILE A 80 17.59 -6.72 -12.84
N LYS A 81 18.06 -7.89 -13.26
CA LYS A 81 19.39 -8.42 -12.88
C LYS A 81 20.52 -7.62 -13.50
N GLU A 82 20.41 -7.29 -14.79
CA GLU A 82 21.43 -6.55 -15.54
C GLU A 82 21.65 -5.14 -14.95
N PHE A 83 20.58 -4.47 -14.56
CA PHE A 83 20.63 -3.14 -13.95
C PHE A 83 20.82 -3.15 -12.43
N ASN A 84 20.94 -4.35 -11.83
CA ASN A 84 21.06 -4.54 -10.38
C ASN A 84 19.99 -3.78 -9.58
N ILE A 85 18.73 -3.85 -10.04
CA ILE A 85 17.62 -3.13 -9.39
C ILE A 85 17.16 -3.91 -8.15
N GLU A 86 17.25 -3.28 -6.99
CA GLU A 86 16.69 -3.77 -5.74
C GLU A 86 15.20 -3.40 -5.62
N GLY A 87 14.40 -4.23 -4.93
CA GLY A 87 12.98 -3.90 -4.64
C GLY A 87 11.93 -4.91 -5.11
N GLY A 88 12.34 -6.07 -5.63
CA GLY A 88 11.41 -7.14 -6.05
C GLY A 88 10.72 -6.85 -7.39
N GLY A 89 9.68 -7.62 -7.70
CA GLY A 89 8.94 -7.52 -8.97
C GLY A 89 7.75 -6.56 -8.93
N LEU A 90 7.05 -6.46 -10.07
CA LEU A 90 5.82 -5.68 -10.21
C LEU A 90 4.75 -6.12 -9.20
N LYS A 91 4.13 -5.14 -8.51
CA LYS A 91 3.09 -5.36 -7.51
C LYS A 91 1.72 -4.88 -8.00
N THR A 92 0.68 -5.64 -7.71
CA THR A 92 -0.72 -5.30 -8.06
C THR A 92 -1.38 -4.52 -6.93
N TRP A 93 -2.10 -3.46 -7.27
CA TRP A 93 -2.96 -2.75 -6.33
C TRP A 93 -4.26 -3.53 -6.07
N VAL A 94 -4.64 -3.63 -4.80
CA VAL A 94 -5.88 -4.22 -4.32
C VAL A 94 -6.65 -3.19 -3.50
N GLU A 95 -7.86 -2.85 -3.91
CA GLU A 95 -8.67 -1.77 -3.33
C GLU A 95 -8.90 -1.91 -1.82
N THR A 96 -8.99 -3.15 -1.32
CA THR A 96 -9.21 -3.44 0.11
C THR A 96 -7.98 -3.22 0.99
N ARG A 97 -6.80 -2.96 0.43
CA ARG A 97 -5.54 -2.80 1.17
C ARG A 97 -4.82 -1.51 0.76
N TRP A 98 -4.98 -0.46 1.55
CA TRP A 98 -4.43 0.88 1.28
C TRP A 98 -2.92 0.89 1.01
N THR A 99 -2.14 0.06 1.70
CA THR A 99 -0.68 -0.05 1.51
C THR A 99 -0.30 -0.51 0.10
N THR A 100 -1.17 -1.31 -0.54
CA THR A 100 -0.89 -1.87 -1.87
C THR A 100 -0.90 -0.82 -2.98
N MET A 101 -1.54 0.33 -2.76
CA MET A 101 -1.52 1.45 -3.69
C MET A 101 -0.08 1.94 -3.86
N PHE A 102 0.55 2.29 -2.73
CA PHE A 102 1.92 2.75 -2.70
C PHE A 102 2.86 1.69 -3.28
N ASP A 103 2.73 0.44 -2.83
CA ASP A 103 3.52 -0.68 -3.34
C ASP A 103 3.43 -0.84 -4.86
N SER A 104 2.23 -0.71 -5.45
CA SER A 104 2.02 -0.88 -6.88
C SER A 104 2.72 0.22 -7.68
N VAL A 105 2.48 1.48 -7.31
CA VAL A 105 3.11 2.64 -7.97
C VAL A 105 4.62 2.60 -7.79
N ASN A 106 5.10 2.36 -6.57
CA ASN A 106 6.52 2.29 -6.26
C ASN A 106 7.22 1.17 -7.02
N SER A 107 6.59 -0.01 -7.17
CA SER A 107 7.18 -1.11 -7.95
C SER A 107 7.41 -0.74 -9.42
N ILE A 108 6.49 0.01 -10.03
CA ILE A 108 6.65 0.47 -11.42
C ILE A 108 7.73 1.55 -11.50
N TRP A 109 7.76 2.46 -10.55
CA TRP A 109 8.78 3.50 -10.49
C TRP A 109 10.19 2.92 -10.36
N CYS A 110 10.41 1.98 -9.43
CA CYS A 110 11.68 1.31 -9.24
C CYS A 110 12.10 0.50 -10.47
N LEU A 111 11.13 -0.11 -11.16
CA LEU A 111 11.38 -0.93 -12.36
C LEU A 111 11.38 -0.13 -13.66
N ARG A 112 11.29 1.21 -13.60
CA ARG A 112 11.12 2.06 -14.77
C ARG A 112 12.17 1.81 -15.85
N SER A 113 13.46 1.83 -15.49
CA SER A 113 14.54 1.62 -16.46
C SER A 113 14.46 0.25 -17.13
N ALA A 114 14.12 -0.80 -16.38
CA ALA A 114 13.92 -2.13 -16.93
C ALA A 114 12.70 -2.22 -17.84
N LEU A 115 11.58 -1.59 -17.46
CA LEU A 115 10.36 -1.53 -18.27
C LEU A 115 10.58 -0.79 -19.59
N GLU A 116 11.27 0.36 -19.56
CA GLU A 116 11.65 1.11 -20.75
C GLU A 116 12.54 0.25 -21.67
N LYS A 117 13.47 -0.53 -21.11
CA LYS A 117 14.31 -1.42 -21.88
C LYS A 117 13.53 -2.58 -22.51
N VAL A 118 12.60 -3.18 -21.77
CA VAL A 118 11.68 -4.19 -22.33
C VAL A 118 10.90 -3.58 -23.49
N PHE A 119 10.36 -2.37 -23.36
CA PHE A 119 9.58 -1.75 -24.43
C PHE A 119 10.37 -1.56 -25.74
N ILE A 120 11.68 -1.31 -25.65
CA ILE A 120 12.56 -1.17 -26.81
C ILE A 120 12.88 -2.53 -27.45
N ASP A 121 13.00 -3.59 -26.64
CA ASP A 121 13.53 -4.89 -27.08
C ASP A 121 12.45 -5.99 -27.24
N TYR A 122 11.17 -5.69 -26.94
CA TYR A 122 10.04 -6.63 -27.01
C TYR A 122 9.42 -6.70 -28.40
#